data_AF-A0A6C0KMB7-F1
#
_entry.id   AF-A0A6C0KMB7-F1
#
_cell.length_a   1.000
_cell.length_b   1.000
_cell.length_c   1.000
_cell.angle_alpha   90.00
_cell.angle_beta   90.00
_cell.angle_gamma   90.00
#
_symmetry.space_group_name_H-M   'P 1'
#
loop_
_entity.id
_entity.type
_entity.pdbx_description
1 polymer ?
#
loop_
_entity_poly.entity_id
_entity_poly.type
_entity_poly.pdbx_seq_one_letter_code
_entity_poly.pdbx_strand_id
1 'polypeptide(L)'
;MLNNIQTRFLLFIFGCIGSRLALTVVSAYATGWFLMFLGFVALIPVIGWFYIIFIGERDTGVEVLGDKIWWKNLRPVHMLLWFCFAWMAIHRNPMSWIVLLIDTLFGLSAFLVYHGSQGNFRELWK
;
A
#
# COMPACT_ATOMS: atom_id res chain seq x y z
N MET A 1 -25.35 -6.83 8.55
CA MET A 1 -24.12 -6.30 9.19
C MET A 1 -22.94 -6.94 8.48
N LEU A 2 -21.92 -6.16 8.11
CA LEU A 2 -20.70 -6.70 7.53
C LEU A 2 -19.96 -7.54 8.60
N ASN A 3 -19.49 -8.72 8.22
CA ASN A 3 -18.62 -9.50 9.07
C ASN A 3 -17.19 -8.91 9.10
N ASN A 4 -16.36 -9.33 10.05
CA ASN A 4 -15.01 -8.80 10.22
C ASN A 4 -14.13 -9.00 8.97
N ILE A 5 -14.30 -10.12 8.26
CA ILE A 5 -13.53 -10.40 7.03
C ILE A 5 -13.96 -9.48 5.89
N GLN A 6 -15.26 -9.32 5.65
CA GLN A 6 -15.80 -8.39 4.64
C GLN A 6 -15.34 -6.96 4.91
N THR A 7 -15.31 -6.54 6.18
CA THR A 7 -14.81 -5.21 6.58
C THR A 7 -13.32 -5.05 6.26
N ARG A 8 -12.48 -6.04 6.60
CA ARG A 8 -11.04 -6.02 6.28
C ARG A 8 -10.79 -5.99 4.77
N PHE A 9 -11.58 -6.73 3.99
CA PHE A 9 -11.51 -6.73 2.53
C PHE A 9 -11.88 -5.37 1.95
N LEU A 10 -12.96 -4.76 2.43
CA LEU A 10 -13.41 -3.45 1.97
C LEU A 10 -12.37 -2.36 2.29
N LEU A 11 -11.83 -2.35 3.52
CA LEU A 11 -10.75 -1.44 3.92
C LEU A 11 -9.50 -1.63 3.05
N PHE A 12 -9.13 -2.88 2.71
CA PHE A 12 -7.97 -3.12 1.88
C PHE A 12 -8.21 -2.70 0.42
N ILE A 13 -9.32 -3.11 -0.19
CA ILE A 13 -9.60 -2.84 -1.61
C ILE A 13 -9.84 -1.35 -1.85
N PHE A 14 -10.73 -0.72 -1.08
CA PHE A 14 -11.06 0.69 -1.29
C PHE A 14 -10.08 1.62 -0.58
N GLY A 15 -9.65 1.29 0.63
CA GLY A 15 -8.72 2.12 1.40
C GLY A 15 -7.29 2.01 0.90
N CYS A 16 -6.72 0.80 0.82
CA CYS A 16 -5.31 0.62 0.46
C CYS A 16 -5.10 0.62 -1.06
N ILE A 17 -5.72 -0.30 -1.79
CA ILE A 17 -5.51 -0.42 -3.24
C ILE A 17 -6.10 0.78 -3.97
N GLY A 18 -7.29 1.24 -3.58
CA GLY A 18 -7.93 2.43 -4.15
C GLY A 18 -7.07 3.68 -4.00
N SER A 19 -6.55 3.96 -2.80
CA SER A 19 -5.69 5.14 -2.60
C SER A 19 -4.36 5.05 -3.35
N ARG A 20 -3.74 3.86 -3.43
CA ARG A 20 -2.50 3.64 -4.20
C ARG A 20 -2.72 3.83 -5.70
N LEU A 21 -3.82 3.32 -6.24
CA LEU A 21 -4.18 3.50 -7.64
C LEU A 21 -4.49 4.98 -7.93
N ALA A 22 -5.21 5.67 -7.03
CA ALA A 22 -5.45 7.10 -7.16
C ALA A 22 -4.13 7.90 -7.21
N LEU A 23 -3.19 7.62 -6.29
CA LEU A 23 -1.89 8.27 -6.30
C LEU A 23 -1.08 7.94 -7.56
N THR A 24 -1.16 6.71 -8.06
CA THR A 24 -0.54 6.28 -9.33
C THR A 24 -1.07 7.10 -10.50
N VAL A 25 -2.40 7.20 -10.64
CA VAL A 25 -3.05 7.96 -11.70
C VAL A 25 -2.70 9.44 -11.60
N VAL A 26 -2.79 10.04 -10.40
CA VAL A 26 -2.41 11.44 -10.18
C VAL A 26 -0.95 11.66 -10.58
N SER A 27 -0.04 10.76 -10.21
CA SER A 27 1.37 10.86 -10.55
C SER A 27 1.65 10.66 -12.04
N ALA A 28 0.82 9.88 -12.75
CA ALA A 28 0.96 9.65 -14.19
C ALA A 28 0.64 10.90 -15.03
N TYR A 29 -0.23 11.78 -14.52
CA TYR A 29 -0.57 13.05 -15.15
C TYR A 29 0.17 14.26 -14.54
N ALA A 30 0.90 14.07 -13.45
CA ALA A 30 1.63 15.13 -12.76
C ALA A 30 2.96 15.47 -13.47
N THR A 31 3.29 16.76 -13.58
CA THR A 31 4.54 17.22 -14.17
C THR A 31 5.23 18.30 -13.35
N GLY A 32 6.56 18.42 -13.50
CA GLY A 32 7.33 19.53 -12.96
C GLY A 32 7.30 19.60 -11.43
N TRP A 33 6.89 20.75 -10.89
CA TRP A 33 6.90 21.01 -9.45
C TRP A 33 5.85 20.18 -8.69
N PHE A 34 4.68 19.94 -9.29
CA PHE A 34 3.63 19.13 -8.64
C PHE A 34 4.08 17.69 -8.42
N LEU A 35 4.80 17.09 -9.38
CA LEU A 35 5.36 15.75 -9.23
C LEU A 35 6.43 15.70 -8.12
N MET A 36 7.28 16.70 -8.05
CA MET A 36 8.27 16.84 -6.96
C MET A 36 7.60 16.92 -5.59
N PHE A 37 6.50 17.67 -5.47
CA PHE A 37 5.71 17.74 -4.24
C PHE A 37 5.12 16.37 -3.86
N LEU A 38 4.55 15.62 -4.80
CA LEU A 38 4.06 14.26 -4.56
C LEU A 38 5.17 13.31 -4.07
N GLY A 39 6.40 13.49 -4.57
CA GLY A 39 7.56 12.73 -4.10
C GLY A 39 7.86 12.99 -2.62
N PHE A 40 7.81 14.25 -2.16
CA PHE A 40 7.96 14.57 -0.74
C PHE A 40 6.82 14.01 0.12
N VAL A 41 5.57 14.07 -0.37
CA VAL A 41 4.42 13.47 0.32
C VAL A 41 4.60 11.95 0.48
N ALA A 42 5.12 11.28 -0.54
CA ALA A 42 5.39 9.84 -0.49
C ALA A 42 6.49 9.42 0.49
N LEU A 43 7.30 10.35 1.01
CA LEU A 43 8.24 10.04 2.10
C LEU A 43 7.53 9.77 3.43
N ILE A 44 6.31 10.30 3.64
CA ILE A 44 5.53 10.07 4.86
C ILE A 44 5.33 8.55 5.11
N PRO A 45 4.76 7.77 4.17
CA PRO A 45 4.63 6.33 4.36
C PRO A 45 5.97 5.58 4.38
N VAL A 46 7.01 6.06 3.69
CA VAL A 46 8.36 5.48 3.78
C VAL A 46 8.89 5.55 5.21
N ILE A 47 8.80 6.72 5.84
CA ILE A 47 9.21 6.93 7.24
C ILE A 47 8.33 6.10 8.18
N GLY A 48 7.01 6.06 7.92
CA GLY A 48 6.07 5.24 8.67
C GLY A 48 6.43 3.75 8.65
N TRP A 49 6.74 3.20 7.46
CA TRP A 49 7.19 1.81 7.33
C TRP A 49 8.55 1.58 7.98
N PHE A 50 9.51 2.49 7.79
CA PHE A 50 10.80 2.40 8.44
C PHE A 50 10.66 2.29 9.97
N TYR A 51 9.82 3.13 10.58
CA TYR A 51 9.55 3.09 12.01
C TYR A 51 8.98 1.75 12.46
N ILE A 52 7.93 1.24 11.79
CA ILE A 52 7.28 -0.02 12.20
C ILE A 52 8.04 -1.30 11.79
N ILE A 53 9.12 -1.17 11.01
CA ILE A 53 10.04 -2.27 10.69
C ILE A 53 11.17 -2.33 11.71
N PHE A 54 11.78 -1.19 12.06
CA PHE A 54 13.05 -1.17 12.81
C PHE A 54 12.96 -0.65 14.25
N ILE A 55 11.98 0.21 14.56
CA ILE A 55 11.93 0.92 15.85
C ILE A 55 10.78 0.41 16.71
N GLY A 56 9.56 0.55 16.21
CA GLY A 56 8.32 0.19 16.90
C GLY A 56 7.61 -0.92 16.17
N GLU A 57 8.16 -2.13 16.20
CA GLU A 57 7.59 -3.28 15.52
C GLU A 57 6.14 -3.49 15.97
N ARG A 58 5.23 -3.51 14.98
CA ARG A 58 3.79 -3.63 15.21
C ARG A 58 3.24 -4.85 14.50
N ASP A 59 2.59 -5.72 15.27
CA ASP A 59 2.01 -6.98 14.76
C ASP A 59 0.49 -6.95 14.58
N THR A 60 -0.19 -5.95 15.14
CA THR A 60 -1.65 -5.81 15.10
C THR A 60 -2.08 -4.41 14.65
N GLY A 61 -3.32 -4.27 14.18
CA GLY A 61 -3.77 -3.01 13.61
C GLY A 61 -5.27 -2.80 13.53
N VAL A 62 -5.66 -1.55 13.41
CA VAL A 62 -7.06 -1.15 13.22
C VAL A 62 -7.59 -1.72 11.90
N GLU A 63 -6.75 -1.77 10.87
CA GLU A 63 -7.06 -2.33 9.56
C GLU A 63 -7.30 -3.84 9.56
N VAL A 64 -6.82 -4.52 10.60
CA VAL A 64 -7.05 -5.96 10.84
C VAL A 64 -7.94 -6.21 12.05
N LEU A 65 -8.58 -5.17 12.60
CA LEU A 65 -9.47 -5.24 13.76
C LEU A 65 -8.81 -5.93 14.98
N GLY A 66 -7.53 -5.64 15.21
CA GLY A 66 -6.75 -6.19 16.32
C GLY A 66 -6.10 -7.56 16.06
N ASP A 67 -6.38 -8.19 14.92
CA ASP A 67 -5.78 -9.46 14.50
C ASP A 67 -4.32 -9.27 14.03
N LYS A 68 -3.61 -10.36 13.75
CA LYS A 68 -2.25 -10.34 13.21
C LYS A 68 -2.20 -9.74 11.80
N ILE A 69 -1.21 -8.90 11.56
CA ILE A 69 -0.95 -8.28 10.26
C ILE A 69 -0.27 -9.30 9.34
N TRP A 70 -1.01 -9.77 8.33
CA TRP A 70 -0.53 -10.76 7.37
C TRP A 70 0.57 -10.25 6.43
N TRP A 71 0.59 -8.95 6.14
CA TRP A 71 1.55 -8.31 5.22
C TRP A 71 2.82 -7.80 5.92
N LYS A 72 3.10 -8.23 7.17
CA LYS A 72 4.27 -7.79 7.94
C LYS A 72 5.58 -7.97 7.18
N ASN A 73 5.78 -9.15 6.59
CA ASN A 73 7.00 -9.47 5.85
C ASN A 73 7.10 -8.78 4.48
N LEU A 74 6.01 -8.18 4.00
CA LEU A 74 5.95 -7.45 2.73
C LEU A 74 6.29 -5.97 2.89
N ARG A 75 6.31 -5.45 4.13
CA ARG A 75 6.61 -4.03 4.43
C ARG A 75 7.91 -3.53 3.82
N PRO A 76 9.04 -4.26 3.89
CA PRO A 76 10.31 -3.77 3.33
C PRO A 76 10.23 -3.56 1.82
N VAL A 77 9.48 -4.41 1.11
CA VAL A 77 9.27 -4.29 -0.34
C VAL A 77 8.47 -3.02 -0.66
N HIS A 78 7.35 -2.80 0.03
CA HIS A 78 6.54 -1.60 -0.15
C HIS A 78 7.31 -0.32 0.22
N MET A 79 8.06 -0.34 1.32
CA MET A 79 8.92 0.77 1.73
C MET A 79 9.94 1.12 0.64
N LEU A 80 10.61 0.12 0.06
CA LEU A 80 11.59 0.33 -0.99
C LEU A 80 10.95 0.89 -2.27
N LEU A 81 9.82 0.33 -2.70
CA LEU A 81 9.11 0.81 -3.89
C LEU A 81 8.63 2.25 -3.72
N TRP A 82 8.05 2.59 -2.58
CA TRP A 82 7.64 3.98 -2.31
C TRP A 82 8.82 4.94 -2.19
N PHE A 83 9.95 4.49 -1.64
CA PHE A 83 11.17 5.29 -1.64
C PHE A 83 11.70 5.52 -3.06
N CYS A 84 11.71 4.49 -3.91
CA CYS A 84 12.06 4.61 -5.33
C CYS A 84 11.12 5.60 -6.06
N PHE A 85 9.81 5.52 -5.82
CA PHE A 85 8.85 6.48 -6.33
C PHE A 85 9.19 7.91 -5.87
N ALA A 86 9.36 8.10 -4.56
CA ALA A 86 9.64 9.40 -3.96
C ALA A 86 10.92 10.02 -4.56
N TRP A 87 11.99 9.23 -4.66
CA TRP A 87 13.25 9.65 -5.26
C TRP A 87 13.06 10.10 -6.72
N MET A 88 12.41 9.28 -7.55
CA MET A 88 12.17 9.61 -8.96
C MET A 88 11.27 10.84 -9.12
N ALA A 89 10.22 10.95 -8.31
CA ALA A 89 9.27 12.06 -8.34
C ALA A 89 9.92 13.38 -7.90
N ILE A 90 10.77 13.37 -6.87
CA ILE A 90 11.57 14.54 -6.45
C ILE A 90 12.49 15.00 -7.60
N HIS A 91 13.08 14.07 -8.35
CA HIS A 91 13.87 14.38 -9.56
C HIS A 91 13.00 14.68 -10.79
N ARG A 92 11.69 14.85 -10.63
CA ARG A 92 10.70 15.20 -11.67
C ARG A 92 10.67 14.21 -12.83
N ASN A 93 11.01 12.94 -12.58
CA ASN A 93 10.95 11.91 -13.60
C ASN A 93 9.49 11.51 -13.87
N PRO A 94 8.95 11.76 -15.08
CA PRO A 94 7.53 11.53 -15.39
C PRO A 94 7.15 10.04 -15.41
N MET A 95 8.13 9.12 -15.33
CA MET A 95 7.90 7.68 -15.28
C MET A 95 7.84 7.13 -13.85
N SER A 96 7.91 7.99 -12.82
CA SER A 96 7.88 7.59 -11.42
C SER A 96 6.61 6.81 -11.05
N TRP A 97 5.46 7.16 -11.64
CA TRP A 97 4.17 6.47 -11.40
C TRP A 97 4.22 4.97 -11.68
N ILE A 98 5.10 4.50 -12.57
CA ILE A 98 5.27 3.06 -12.86
C ILE A 98 5.67 2.31 -11.59
N VAL A 99 6.47 2.93 -10.72
CA VAL A 99 6.89 2.32 -9.45
C VAL A 99 5.70 2.13 -8.52
N LEU A 100 4.79 3.11 -8.43
CA LEU A 100 3.54 2.97 -7.67
C LEU A 100 2.58 1.96 -8.27
N LEU A 101 2.54 1.85 -9.60
CA LEU A 101 1.75 0.81 -10.26
C LEU A 101 2.26 -0.58 -9.89
N ILE A 102 3.58 -0.80 -9.94
CA ILE A 102 4.21 -2.05 -9.53
C ILE A 102 3.89 -2.36 -8.06
N ASP A 103 4.01 -1.38 -7.17
CA ASP A 103 3.65 -1.50 -5.75
C ASP A 103 2.18 -1.90 -5.53
N THR A 104 1.28 -1.28 -6.29
CA THR A 104 -0.17 -1.54 -6.24
C THR A 104 -0.49 -2.96 -6.70
N LEU A 105 0.09 -3.38 -7.83
CA LEU A 105 -0.09 -4.73 -8.37
C LEU A 105 0.48 -5.78 -7.42
N PHE A 106 1.69 -5.56 -6.89
CA PHE A 106 2.29 -6.45 -5.92
C PHE A 106 1.43 -6.61 -4.66
N GLY A 107 0.93 -5.49 -4.11
CA GLY A 107 0.04 -5.50 -2.95
C GLY A 107 -1.27 -6.25 -3.21
N LEU A 108 -1.90 -6.02 -4.36
CA LEU A 108 -3.13 -6.71 -4.75
C LEU A 108 -2.90 -8.21 -4.95
N SER A 109 -1.85 -8.60 -5.66
CA SER A 109 -1.50 -10.00 -5.87
C SER A 109 -1.23 -10.71 -4.54
N ALA A 110 -0.44 -10.11 -3.65
CA ALA A 110 -0.15 -10.69 -2.34
C ALA A 110 -1.42 -10.86 -1.49
N PHE A 111 -2.34 -9.88 -1.54
CA PHE A 111 -3.63 -9.98 -0.86
C PHE A 111 -4.48 -11.14 -1.38
N LEU A 112 -4.62 -11.26 -2.70
CA LEU A 112 -5.40 -12.34 -3.32
C LEU A 112 -4.83 -13.72 -3.00
N VAL A 113 -3.50 -13.87 -3.06
CA VAL A 113 -2.81 -15.13 -2.74
C VAL A 113 -2.99 -15.48 -1.26
N TYR A 114 -2.74 -14.53 -0.35
CA TYR A 114 -2.87 -14.78 1.09
C TYR A 114 -4.30 -15.19 1.44
N HIS A 115 -5.29 -14.38 1.06
CA HIS A 115 -6.68 -14.67 1.42
C HIS A 115 -7.26 -15.88 0.68
N GLY A 116 -6.80 -16.18 -0.52
CA GLY A 116 -7.12 -17.43 -1.23
C GLY A 116 -6.58 -18.65 -0.50
N SER A 117 -5.32 -18.62 -0.08
CA SER A 117 -4.69 -19.74 0.66
C SER A 117 -5.34 -20.02 2.01
N GLN A 118 -5.89 -18.99 2.66
CA GLN A 118 -6.58 -19.08 3.95
C GLN A 118 -8.08 -19.42 3.80
N GLY A 119 -8.60 -19.58 2.58
CA GLY A 119 -10.02 -19.89 2.34
C GLY A 119 -10.99 -18.74 2.67
N ASN A 120 -10.47 -17.53 2.90
CA ASN A 120 -11.25 -16.37 3.35
C ASN A 120 -12.32 -15.92 2.34
N PHE A 121 -12.18 -16.25 1.05
CA PHE A 121 -13.18 -15.90 0.03
C PHE A 121 -14.54 -16.55 0.29
N ARG A 122 -14.60 -17.69 0.99
CA ARG A 122 -15.86 -18.33 1.35
C ARG A 122 -16.67 -17.51 2.36
N GLU A 123 -15.99 -16.72 3.19
CA GLU A 123 -16.60 -15.86 4.20
C GLU A 123 -17.19 -14.57 3.61
N LEU A 124 -16.97 -14.29 2.31
CA LEU A 124 -17.53 -13.11 1.65
C LEU A 124 -19.01 -13.25 1.32
N TRP A 125 -19.49 -14.49 1.17
CA TRP A 125 -20.86 -14.82 0.78
C TRP A 125 -21.75 -15.27 1.96
N LYS A 126 -21.20 -15.20 3.18
CA LYS A 126 -21.93 -15.41 4.42
C LYS A 126 -22.41 -14.07 4.98
#